data_AF-A0A943L258-F1
#
_entry.id   AF-A0A943L258-F1
#
_cell.length_a   1.000
_cell.length_b   1.000
_cell.length_c   1.000
_cell.angle_alpha   90.00
_cell.angle_beta   90.00
_cell.angle_gamma   90.00
#
_symmetry.space_group_name_H-M   'P 1'
#
loop_
_entity.id
_entity.type
_entity.pdbx_description
1 polymer ?
#
loop_
_entity_poly.entity_id
_entity_poly.type
_entity_poly.pdbx_seq_one_letter_code
_entity_poly.pdbx_strand_id
1 'polypeptide(L)' 'HAIFIAHADCLEESLTVKEMILSEYNVKDVIINSIGAVIGTHGGPGTLGVVFIGNER' A
#
# COMPACT_ATOMS: atom_id res chain seq x y z
N HIS A 1 6.67 -12.96 2.51
CA HIS A 1 5.80 -12.02 3.25
C HIS A 1 4.84 -11.38 2.26
N ALA A 2 3.61 -11.08 2.69
CA ALA A 2 2.66 -10.32 1.90
C ALA A 2 2.72 -8.85 2.36
N ILE A 3 2.64 -7.94 1.40
CA ILE A 3 2.56 -6.49 1.65
C ILE A 3 1.22 -6.00 1.15
N PHE A 4 0.61 -5.09 1.91
CA PHE A 4 -0.65 -4.46 1.58
C PHE A 4 -0.41 -2.97 1.34
N ILE A 5 -0.90 -2.46 0.21
CA ILE A 5 -0.91 -1.04 -0.11
C ILE A 5 -2.37 -0.57 -0.07
N ALA A 6 -2.62 0.50 0.66
CA ALA A 6 -3.93 1.11 0.83
C ALA A 6 -3.89 2.56 0.30
N HIS A 7 -4.81 2.95 -0.59
CA HIS A 7 -4.71 4.25 -1.29
C HIS A 7 -6.03 5.02 -1.39
N ALA A 8 -5.97 6.35 -1.31
CA ALA A 8 -7.10 7.26 -1.53
C ALA A 8 -6.97 7.90 -2.91
N ASP A 9 -7.66 7.33 -3.90
CA ASP A 9 -7.75 7.88 -5.26
C ASP A 9 -6.40 8.10 -6.00
N CYS A 10 -5.33 7.44 -5.53
CA CYS A 10 -3.99 7.47 -6.12
C CYS A 10 -3.49 6.08 -6.53
N LEU A 11 -4.20 5.44 -7.46
CA LEU A 11 -3.86 4.08 -7.92
C LEU A 11 -2.51 4.02 -8.65
N GLU A 12 -2.18 5.05 -9.43
CA GLU A 12 -0.93 5.11 -10.21
C GLU A 12 0.30 5.17 -9.30
N GLU A 13 0.24 6.00 -8.26
CA GLU A 13 1.26 6.08 -7.22
C GLU A 13 1.37 4.76 -6.46
N SER A 14 0.24 4.09 -6.22
CA SER A 14 0.21 2.78 -5.58
C SER A 14 0.89 1.69 -6.39
N LEU A 15 0.71 1.71 -7.72
CA LEU A 15 1.39 0.81 -8.64
C LEU A 15 2.90 1.10 -8.68
N THR A 16 3.28 2.37 -8.67
CA THR A 16 4.69 2.78 -8.62
C THR A 16 5.37 2.26 -7.36
N VAL A 17 4.74 2.42 -6.19
CA VAL A 17 5.24 1.89 -4.92
C VAL A 17 5.30 0.36 -4.93
N LYS A 18 4.33 -0.33 -5.53
CA LYS A 18 4.38 -1.78 -5.70
C LYS A 18 5.60 -2.23 -6.50
N GLU A 19 5.89 -1.59 -7.63
CA GLU A 19 7.05 -1.93 -8.46
C GLU A 19 8.37 -1.71 -7.69
N MET A 20 8.49 -0.60 -6.97
CA MET A 20 9.66 -0.35 -6.11
C MET A 20 9.85 -1.47 -5.10
N ILE A 21 8.78 -1.85 -4.37
CA ILE A 21 8.82 -2.92 -3.37
C ILE A 21 9.23 -4.25 -3.98
N LEU A 22 8.68 -4.62 -5.14
CA LEU A 22 9.02 -5.87 -5.83
C LEU A 22 10.45 -5.88 -6.36
N SER A 23 11.00 -4.72 -6.72
CA SER A 23 12.39 -4.60 -7.19
C SER A 23 13.42 -4.70 -6.07
N GLU A 24 13.09 -4.22 -4.86
CA GLU A 24 14.02 -4.14 -3.74
C GLU A 24 13.90 -5.33 -2.77
N TYR A 25 12.73 -5.95 -2.68
CA TYR A 25 12.42 -6.98 -1.69
C TYR A 25 11.88 -8.25 -2.31
N ASN A 26 12.37 -9.40 -1.83
CA ASN A 26 11.83 -10.71 -2.20
C ASN A 26 10.53 -11.02 -1.43
N VAL A 27 9.45 -10.35 -1.81
CA VAL A 27 8.10 -10.55 -1.25
C VAL A 27 7.29 -11.49 -2.12
N LYS A 28 6.37 -12.25 -1.52
CA LYS A 28 5.58 -13.25 -2.26
C LYS A 28 4.38 -12.62 -2.95
N ASP A 29 3.84 -11.56 -2.37
CA ASP A 29 2.63 -10.92 -2.88
C ASP A 29 2.54 -9.45 -2.43
N VAL A 30 1.96 -8.62 -3.30
CA VAL A 30 1.64 -7.21 -3.04
C VAL A 30 0.20 -6.94 -3.45
N ILE A 31 -0.65 -6.70 -2.47
CA ILE A 31 -2.09 -6.50 -2.64
C ILE A 31 -2.39 -5.00 -2.51
N ILE A 32 -3.08 -4.44 -3.51
CA ILE A 32 -3.47 -3.03 -3.53
C ILE A 32 -4.99 -2.93 -3.31
N ASN A 33 -5.40 -2.12 -2.33
CA ASN A 33 -6.79 -1.83 -2.03
C ASN A 33 -7.03 -0.32 -1.91
N SER A 34 -8.20 0.15 -2.31
CA SER A 34 -8.62 1.52 -2.05
C SER A 34 -9.12 1.69 -0.60
N ILE A 35 -8.79 2.82 0.04
CA ILE A 35 -9.36 3.17 1.34
C ILE A 35 -10.72 3.84 1.17
N GLY A 36 -11.70 3.39 1.97
CA GLY A 36 -13.04 3.96 1.98
C GLY A 36 -13.07 5.38 2.56
N ALA A 37 -14.16 6.11 2.27
CA ALA A 37 -14.35 7.51 2.66
C ALA A 37 -14.08 7.81 4.14
N VAL A 38 -14.39 6.87 5.05
CA VAL A 38 -14.17 7.06 6.50
C VAL A 38 -12.69 7.23 6.85
N ILE A 39 -11.80 6.48 6.20
CA ILE A 39 -10.35 6.57 6.45
C ILE A 39 -9.76 7.68 5.56
N GLY A 40 -10.26 7.81 4.34
CA GLY A 40 -9.79 8.78 3.36
C GLY A 40 -10.08 10.25 3.71
N THR A 41 -11.12 10.57 4.48
CA THR A 41 -11.48 11.97 4.82
C THR A 41 -10.41 12.71 5.63
N HIS A 42 -9.58 11.99 6.39
CA HIS A 42 -8.53 12.61 7.20
C HIS A 42 -7.25 12.88 6.41
N GLY A 43 -6.87 11.96 5.51
CA GLY A 43 -5.67 12.09 4.69
C GLY A 43 -5.91 12.80 3.35
N GLY A 44 -7.13 12.76 2.83
CA GLY A 44 -7.49 13.28 1.51
C GLY A 44 -7.00 12.41 0.33
N PRO A 45 -7.43 12.74 -0.90
CA PRO A 45 -6.90 12.14 -2.13
C PRO A 45 -5.36 12.24 -2.19
N GLY A 46 -4.70 11.19 -2.68
CA GLY A 46 -3.24 11.08 -2.69
C GLY A 46 -2.65 10.32 -1.49
N THR A 47 -3.44 10.06 -0.44
CA THR A 47 -2.97 9.30 0.73
C THR A 47 -2.63 7.86 0.36
N LEU A 48 -1.46 7.39 0.76
CA LEU A 48 -0.99 6.01 0.57
C LEU A 48 -0.45 5.44 1.89
N GLY A 49 -0.81 4.20 2.19
CA GLY A 49 -0.30 3.44 3.33
C GLY A 49 0.25 2.08 2.91
N VAL A 50 1.41 1.70 3.46
CA VAL A 50 2.03 0.39 3.24
C VAL A 50 2.04 -0.37 4.57
N VAL A 51 1.52 -1.59 4.57
CA VAL A 51 1.36 -2.42 5.77
C VAL A 51 1.89 -3.83 5.51
N PHE A 52 2.61 -4.38 6.48
CA PHE A 52 3.08 -5.76 6.47
C PHE A 52 3.04 -6.34 7.89
N ILE A 53 2.99 -7.67 7.98
CA ILE A 53 3.07 -8.38 9.26
C ILE A 53 4.51 -8.82 9.47
N GLY A 54 5.15 -8.27 10.51
CA GLY A 54 6.49 -8.68 10.94
C GLY A 54 6.46 -9.98 11.75
N ASN A 55 7.57 -10.71 11.74
CA ASN A 55 7.76 -11.92 12.53
C ASN A 55 8.48 -11.57 13.84
N GLU A 56 7.71 -11.18 14.86
CA GLU A 56 8.21 -10.74 16.18
C GLU A 56 9.12 -9.49 16.14
N ARG A 57 9.38 -8.90 17.31
CA ARG A 57 10.09 -7.61 17.47
C ARG A 57 11.60 -7.77 17.50
#